data_AF-A0A959GQF6-F1
#
_entry.id   AF-A0A959GQF6-F1
#
_cell.length_a   1.000
_cell.length_b   1.000
_cell.length_c   1.000
_cell.angle_alpha   90.00
_cell.angle_beta   90.00
_cell.angle_gamma   90.00
#
_symmetry.space_group_name_H-M   'P 1'
#
loop_
_entity.id
_entity.type
_entity.pdbx_description
1 polymer ?
#
loop_
_entity_poly.entity_id
_entity_poly.type
_entity_poly.pdbx_seq_one_letter_code
_entity_poly.pdbx_strand_id
1 'polypeptide(L)'
;MLNLAIPIPNVPGKQDIEIEMTMNGNRCKFHYRVEVYRWADCQPGTDNRVDCVRSLVREYDDEWTVYHIGMPTEEYVPLTFIKKEDWAIQQALRWAGK
;
A
#
# COMPACT_ATOMS: atom_id res chain seq x y z
N MET A 1 -1.86 -4.39 -20.27
CA MET A 1 -2.47 -3.78 -19.09
C MET A 1 -2.24 -2.28 -19.20
N LEU A 2 -3.29 -1.46 -19.18
CA LEU A 2 -3.15 -0.01 -19.21
C LEU A 2 -2.97 0.46 -17.77
N ASN A 3 -1.86 1.13 -17.45
CA ASN A 3 -1.56 1.61 -16.10
C ASN A 3 -1.52 3.13 -16.13
N LEU A 4 -2.26 3.78 -15.21
CA LEU A 4 -2.12 5.21 -14.92
C LEU A 4 -1.18 5.35 -13.72
N ALA A 5 -0.03 6.01 -13.92
CA ALA A 5 0.94 6.27 -12.86
C ALA A 5 0.76 7.70 -12.35
N ILE A 6 0.46 7.82 -11.05
CA ILE A 6 0.33 9.11 -10.36
C ILE A 6 1.57 9.27 -9.48
N PRO A 7 2.47 10.24 -9.73
CA PRO A 7 3.63 10.46 -8.87
C PRO A 7 3.16 10.96 -7.51
N ILE A 8 3.56 10.25 -6.45
CA ILE A 8 3.26 10.63 -5.08
C ILE A 8 4.46 11.43 -4.54
N PRO A 9 4.28 12.65 -4.01
CA PRO A 9 5.38 13.42 -3.44
C PRO A 9 5.98 12.70 -2.24
N ASN A 10 7.32 12.65 -2.17
CA ASN A 10 8.02 12.03 -1.06
C ASN A 10 8.08 13.00 0.14
N VAL A 11 6.94 13.18 0.81
CA VAL A 11 6.87 13.92 2.08
C VAL A 11 7.15 12.99 3.26
N PRO A 12 7.87 13.44 4.30
CA PRO A 12 8.15 12.63 5.48
C PRO A 12 6.86 12.21 6.21
N GLY A 13 6.83 10.97 6.69
CA GLY A 13 5.75 10.44 7.52
C GLY A 13 4.65 9.75 6.72
N LYS A 14 3.55 9.47 7.42
CA LYS A 14 2.37 8.81 6.89
C LYS A 14 1.67 9.68 5.85
N GLN A 15 1.31 9.07 4.73
CA GLN A 15 0.53 9.73 3.69
C GLN A 15 -0.77 8.96 3.42
N ASP A 16 -1.90 9.58 3.76
CA ASP A 16 -3.22 9.10 3.36
C ASP A 16 -3.53 9.66 1.96
N ILE A 17 -3.85 8.77 1.02
CA ILE A 17 -4.07 9.09 -0.39
C ILE A 17 -5.47 8.64 -0.78
N GLU A 18 -6.29 9.56 -1.28
CA GLU A 18 -7.62 9.29 -1.78
C GLU A 18 -7.63 9.49 -3.31
N ILE A 19 -8.06 8.48 -4.05
CA ILE A 19 -8.19 8.54 -5.50
C ILE A 19 -9.66 8.34 -5.86
N GLU A 20 -10.32 9.41 -6.31
CA GLU A 20 -11.62 9.32 -6.96
C GLU A 20 -11.41 9.40 -8.48
N MET A 21 -11.83 8.35 -9.20
CA MET A 21 -11.75 8.27 -10.65
C MET A 21 -13.14 8.09 -11.24
N THR A 22 -13.39 8.71 -12.39
CA THR A 22 -14.62 8.51 -13.15
C THR A 22 -14.27 7.93 -14.51
N MET A 23 -14.76 6.73 -14.81
CA MET A 23 -14.59 6.06 -16.10
C MET A 23 -15.95 5.90 -16.78
N ASN A 24 -16.16 6.57 -17.91
CA ASN A 24 -17.42 6.53 -18.67
C ASN A 24 -18.66 6.82 -17.81
N GLY A 25 -18.56 7.78 -16.88
CA GLY A 25 -19.64 8.14 -15.96
C GLY A 25 -19.75 7.29 -14.69
N ASN A 26 -19.02 6.17 -14.60
CA ASN A 26 -18.95 5.34 -13.40
C ASN A 26 -17.86 5.85 -12.47
N ARG A 27 -18.23 6.24 -11.25
CA ARG A 27 -17.29 6.69 -10.22
C ARG A 27 -16.74 5.52 -9.42
N CYS A 28 -15.44 5.52 -9.19
CA CYS A 28 -14.75 4.61 -8.28
C CYS A 28 -13.89 5.44 -7.35
N LYS A 29 -13.94 5.12 -6.05
CA LYS A 29 -13.15 5.77 -5.01
C LYS A 29 -12.28 4.72 -4.35
N PHE A 30 -10.99 5.01 -4.20
CA PHE A 30 -10.02 4.12 -3.58
C PHE A 30 -9.19 4.88 -2.55
N HIS A 31 -8.89 4.23 -1.43
CA HIS A 31 -8.12 4.75 -0.33
C HIS A 31 -6.83 3.96 -0.22
N TYR A 32 -5.73 4.68 -0.37
CA TYR A 32 -4.39 4.19 -0.20
C TYR A 32 -3.72 4.87 0.97
N ARG A 33 -2.71 4.21 1.51
CA ARG A 33 -1.86 4.80 2.52
C ARG A 33 -0.43 4.35 2.31
N VAL A 34 0.49 5.30 2.32
CA VAL A 34 1.92 5.03 2.25
C VAL A 34 2.52 5.22 3.62
N GLU A 35 3.16 4.17 4.12
CA GLU A 35 3.93 4.16 5.36
C GLU A 35 5.40 3.88 5.04
N VAL A 36 6.29 4.60 5.70
CA VAL A 36 7.74 4.40 5.58
C VAL A 36 8.25 3.79 6.88
N TYR A 37 8.59 2.50 6.83
CA TYR A 37 9.09 1.78 8.00
C TYR A 37 10.60 1.75 8.01
N ARG A 38 11.22 2.18 9.11
CA ARG A 38 12.68 2.10 9.26
C ARG A 38 13.08 0.74 9.78
N TRP A 39 14.18 0.20 9.27
CA TRP A 39 14.73 -1.07 9.77
C TRP A 39 15.19 -0.99 11.22
N ALA A 40 15.54 0.20 11.69
CA ALA A 40 15.88 0.45 13.08
C ALA A 40 14.71 0.24 14.05
N ASP A 41 13.45 0.30 13.55
CA ASP A 41 12.25 0.10 14.34
C ASP A 41 11.85 -1.39 14.43
N CYS A 42 12.59 -2.28 13.75
CA CYS A 42 12.40 -3.72 13.88
C CYS A 42 12.84 -4.20 15.27
N GLN A 43 12.12 -5.19 15.83
CA GLN A 43 12.42 -5.71 17.17
C GLN A 43 13.88 -6.20 17.27
N PRO A 44 14.56 -5.98 18.41
CA PRO A 44 15.92 -6.47 18.61
C PRO A 44 15.99 -7.99 18.43
N GLY A 45 16.81 -8.46 17.47
CA GLY A 45 17.00 -9.88 17.18
C GLY A 45 16.37 -10.38 15.87
N THR A 46 15.62 -9.55 15.14
CA THR A 46 15.23 -9.87 13.76
C THR A 46 16.29 -9.39 12.77
N ASP A 47 17.35 -10.18 12.56
CA ASP A 47 18.30 -9.93 11.47
C ASP A 47 17.66 -10.15 10.08
N ASN A 48 16.49 -10.81 10.06
CA ASN A 48 15.73 -11.07 8.85
C ASN A 48 14.69 -9.97 8.58
N ARG A 49 14.98 -9.10 7.60
CA ARG A 49 14.08 -8.03 7.12
C ARG A 49 12.70 -8.57 6.71
N VAL A 50 12.59 -9.81 6.22
CA VAL A 50 11.30 -10.41 5.84
C VAL A 50 10.43 -10.65 7.06
N ASP A 51 11.00 -11.13 8.16
CA ASP A 51 10.26 -11.39 9.39
C ASP A 51 9.81 -10.09 10.06
N CYS A 52 10.63 -9.03 9.95
CA CYS A 52 10.21 -7.70 10.36
C CYS A 52 9.02 -7.20 9.55
N VAL A 53 9.07 -7.23 8.21
CA VAL A 53 7.94 -6.81 7.36
C VAL A 53 6.68 -7.63 7.65
N ARG A 54 6.78 -8.95 7.82
CA ARG A 54 5.62 -9.77 8.19
C ARG A 54 5.00 -9.34 9.52
N SER A 55 5.83 -9.04 10.51
CA SER A 55 5.36 -8.61 11.83
C SER A 55 4.66 -7.25 11.75
N LEU A 56 5.29 -6.29 11.06
CA LEU A 56 4.70 -4.96 10.80
C LEU A 56 3.35 -5.06 10.11
N VAL A 57 3.24 -5.87 9.05
CA VAL A 57 1.98 -6.06 8.31
C VAL A 57 0.91 -6.73 9.16
N ARG A 58 1.30 -7.67 10.04
CA ARG A 58 0.38 -8.38 10.93
C ARG A 58 -0.20 -7.48 12.03
N GLU A 59 0.59 -6.56 12.54
CA GLU A 59 0.22 -5.68 13.66
C GLU A 59 -0.46 -4.38 13.23
N TYR A 60 -0.57 -4.13 11.93
CA TYR A 60 -0.92 -2.82 11.38
C TYR A 60 -2.37 -2.37 11.64
N ASP A 61 -3.31 -2.86 10.83
CA ASP A 61 -4.73 -2.50 10.92
C ASP A 61 -5.55 -3.52 10.11
N ASP A 62 -6.60 -4.07 10.73
CA ASP A 62 -7.45 -5.11 10.14
C ASP A 62 -8.30 -4.62 8.97
N GLU A 63 -8.48 -3.31 8.77
CA GLU A 63 -9.21 -2.77 7.61
C GLU A 63 -8.33 -2.61 6.37
N TRP A 64 -7.01 -2.70 6.52
CA TRP A 64 -6.03 -2.45 5.47
C TRP A 64 -5.34 -3.73 5.04
N THR A 65 -4.85 -3.74 3.80
CA THR A 65 -4.04 -4.83 3.27
C THR A 65 -2.89 -4.27 2.43
N VAL A 66 -1.78 -4.99 2.35
CA VAL A 66 -0.62 -4.58 1.54
C VAL A 66 -1.01 -4.62 0.07
N TYR A 67 -0.95 -3.45 -0.58
CA TYR A 67 -1.13 -3.31 -2.01
C TYR A 67 0.20 -3.44 -2.75
N HIS A 68 1.25 -2.80 -2.24
CA HIS A 68 2.56 -2.79 -2.86
C HIS A 68 3.66 -2.62 -1.80
N ILE A 69 4.75 -3.37 -1.97
CA ILE A 69 6.00 -3.17 -1.23
C ILE A 69 6.95 -2.47 -2.19
N GLY A 70 7.30 -1.22 -1.89
CA GLY A 70 8.25 -0.48 -2.73
C GLY A 70 9.69 -0.95 -2.50
N MET A 71 10.62 -0.35 -3.24
CA MET A 71 12.02 -0.75 -3.18
C MET A 71 12.62 -0.44 -1.80
N PRO A 72 13.14 -1.44 -1.07
CA PRO A 72 13.80 -1.21 0.21
C PRO A 72 15.14 -0.50 0.01
N THR A 73 15.53 0.30 1.00
CA THR A 73 16.87 0.87 1.14
C THR A 73 17.61 0.20 2.29
N GLU A 74 18.82 0.67 2.61
CA GLU A 74 19.53 0.23 3.82
C GLU A 74 18.91 0.76 5.11
N GLU A 75 18.04 1.77 5.03
CA GLU A 75 17.45 2.44 6.20
C GLU A 75 15.97 2.14 6.39
N TYR A 76 15.22 1.95 5.30
CA TYR A 76 13.77 1.82 5.36
C TYR A 76 13.17 1.01 4.21
N VAL A 77 11.91 0.62 4.36
CA VAL A 77 11.05 0.08 3.30
C VAL A 77 9.72 0.85 3.25
N PRO A 78 9.30 1.32 2.07
CA PRO A 78 7.98 1.90 1.89
C PRO A 78 6.94 0.80 1.64
N LEU A 79 5.84 0.83 2.39
CA LEU A 79 4.69 -0.05 2.22
C LEU A 79 3.48 0.78 1.81
N THR A 80 2.85 0.41 0.70
CA THR A 80 1.55 0.94 0.29
C THR A 80 0.46 -0.03 0.71
N PHE A 81 -0.49 0.48 1.49
CA PHE A 81 -1.70 -0.21 1.88
C PHE A 81 -2.89 0.30 1.07
N ILE A 82 -3.87 -0.55 0.90
CA ILE A 82 -5.19 -0.24 0.38
C ILE A 82 -6.23 -0.73 1.39
N LYS A 83 -7.37 -0.07 1.50
CA LYS A 83 -8.49 -0.63 2.26
C LYS A 83 -8.97 -1.94 1.64
N LYS A 84 -9.36 -2.91 2.47
CA LYS A 84 -9.82 -4.23 2.01
C LYS A 84 -11.07 -4.15 1.12
N GLU A 85 -12.00 -3.23 1.40
CA GLU A 85 -13.18 -2.96 0.57
C GLU A 85 -12.79 -2.50 -0.85
N ASP A 86 -11.86 -1.56 -0.95
CA ASP A 86 -11.36 -1.00 -2.20
C ASP A 86 -10.60 -2.04 -3.03
N TRP A 87 -9.85 -2.91 -2.35
CA TRP A 87 -9.15 -4.03 -2.99
C TRP A 87 -10.10 -5.04 -3.62
N ALA A 88 -11.21 -5.36 -2.95
CA ALA A 88 -12.24 -6.24 -3.50
C ALA A 88 -12.87 -5.65 -4.77
N ILE A 89 -13.16 -4.34 -4.76
CA ILE A 89 -13.66 -3.61 -5.93
C ILE A 89 -12.65 -3.67 -7.08
N GLN A 90 -11.36 -3.38 -6.82
CA GLN A 90 -10.33 -3.47 -7.86
C GLN A 90 -10.19 -4.87 -8.45
N GLN A 91 -10.24 -5.93 -7.64
CA GLN A 91 -10.18 -7.30 -8.15
C GLN A 91 -11.37 -7.64 -9.05
N ALA A 92 -12.59 -7.24 -8.64
CA ALA A 92 -13.78 -7.44 -9.45
C ALA A 92 -13.68 -6.71 -10.80
N LEU A 93 -13.21 -5.46 -10.81
CA LEU A 93 -12.98 -4.70 -12.05
C LEU A 93 -11.92 -5.34 -12.95
N ARG A 94 -10.85 -5.92 -12.39
CA ARG A 94 -9.83 -6.66 -13.15
C ARG A 94 -10.39 -7.91 -13.84
N TRP A 95 -11.45 -8.52 -13.30
CA TRP A 95 -12.07 -9.71 -13.86
C TRP A 95 -13.22 -9.40 -14.83
N ALA A 96 -13.93 -8.29 -14.64
CA ALA A 96 -14.99 -7.84 -15.56
C ALA A 96 -14.47 -7.43 -16.95
N GLY A 97 -13.17 -7.15 -17.08
CA GLY A 97 -12.52 -6.82 -18.36
C GLY A 97 -11.94 -8.02 -19.13
N LYS A 98 -12.26 -9.26 -18.74
CA LYS A 98 -11.89 -10.49 -19.46
C LYS A 98 -13.05 -11.05 -20.26
#